data_AF-A0A534LVZ5-F1
#
_entry.id   AF-A0A534LVZ5-F1
#
_cell.length_a   1.000
_cell.length_b   1.000
_cell.length_c   1.000
_cell.angle_alpha   90.00
_cell.angle_beta   90.00
_cell.angle_gamma   90.00
#
_symmetry.space_group_name_H-M   'P 1'
#
loop_
_entity.id
_entity.type
_entity.pdbx_description
1 polymer ?
#
loop_
_entity_poly.entity_id
_entity_poly.type
_entity_poly.pdbx_seq_one_letter_code
_entity_poly.pdbx_strand_id
1 'polypeptide(L)'
;MIDVALASLIEDMIEKAGAEGVVEFWQRVGDNLAGRMGKEAYLGWTSFNVAVRESRTAFSIEGEVTPLTDMAITDIDGDVVGYLYAMRQCCYVPTIFRTRFAVGRMSPADQAVTNEYNENVHNIAVCNFCVFHERFREEIAKNVTIAGNPLACLLLATRGWSGETKISSKNVVQVNINEDHVRALLRNYECVYALVLRGARIKGER
;
A
#
# COMPACT_ATOMS: atom_id res chain seq x y z
N MET A 1 -8.23 15.50 -18.49
CA MET A 1 -8.01 16.87 -18.01
C MET A 1 -7.64 16.88 -16.52
N ILE A 2 -8.37 16.16 -15.65
CA ILE A 2 -8.03 16.02 -14.21
C ILE A 2 -6.63 15.43 -14.00
N ASP A 3 -6.26 14.38 -14.74
CA ASP A 3 -4.94 13.73 -14.61
C ASP A 3 -3.76 14.68 -14.91
N VAL A 4 -3.92 15.56 -15.91
CA VAL A 4 -2.92 16.57 -16.28
C VAL A 4 -2.86 17.68 -15.24
N ALA A 5 -4.02 18.15 -14.75
CA ALA A 5 -4.08 19.13 -13.68
C ALA A 5 -3.43 18.63 -12.38
N LEU A 6 -3.58 17.33 -12.08
CA LEU A 6 -2.91 16.72 -10.94
C LEU A 6 -1.39 16.71 -11.10
N ALA A 7 -0.87 16.39 -12.29
CA ALA A 7 0.56 16.47 -12.55
C ALA A 7 1.10 17.89 -12.37
N SER A 8 0.40 18.90 -12.91
CA SER A 8 0.76 20.31 -12.71
C SER A 8 0.63 20.77 -11.26
N LEU A 9 -0.34 20.25 -10.52
CA LEU A 9 -0.47 20.55 -9.08
C LEU A 9 0.75 20.03 -8.30
N ILE A 10 1.22 18.82 -8.58
CA ILE A 10 2.40 18.25 -7.92
C ILE A 10 3.65 19.09 -8.23
N GLU A 11 3.79 19.57 -9.48
CA GLU A 11 4.86 20.50 -9.87
C GLU A 11 4.78 21.83 -9.11
N ASP A 12 3.61 22.46 -9.05
CA ASP A 12 3.43 23.71 -8.30
C ASP A 12 3.68 23.52 -6.80
N MET A 13 3.28 22.37 -6.25
CA MET A 13 3.51 22.05 -4.85
C MET A 13 4.99 21.82 -4.53
N ILE A 14 5.74 21.13 -5.39
CA ILE A 14 7.17 20.91 -5.15
C ILE A 14 7.95 22.22 -5.22
N GLU A 15 7.58 23.12 -6.13
CA GLU A 15 8.19 24.46 -6.25
C GLU A 15 7.95 25.32 -5.00
N LYS A 16 6.78 25.18 -4.36
CA LYS A 16 6.40 25.99 -3.19
C LYS A 16 6.81 25.41 -1.85
N ALA A 17 6.72 24.08 -1.71
CA ALA A 17 6.84 23.39 -0.43
C ALA A 17 7.98 22.36 -0.38
N GLY A 18 8.69 22.14 -1.49
CA GLY A 18 9.70 21.10 -1.61
C GLY A 18 9.12 19.69 -1.62
N ALA A 19 9.99 18.68 -1.76
CA ALA A 19 9.58 17.28 -1.80
C ALA A 19 8.96 16.82 -0.46
N GLU A 20 9.53 17.27 0.68
CA GLU A 20 9.04 16.99 2.03
C GLU A 20 7.58 17.46 2.21
N GLY A 21 7.26 18.69 1.80
CA GLY A 21 5.90 19.22 1.90
C GLY A 21 4.89 18.46 1.03
N VAL A 22 5.32 17.90 -0.10
CA VAL A 22 4.48 17.02 -0.93
C VAL A 22 4.28 15.65 -0.29
N VAL A 23 5.31 15.08 0.35
CA VAL A 23 5.18 13.85 1.14
C VAL A 23 4.14 14.03 2.26
N GLU A 24 4.24 15.10 3.05
CA GLU A 24 3.26 15.40 4.10
C GLU A 24 1.85 15.56 3.55
N PHE A 25 1.71 16.23 2.40
CA PHE A 25 0.43 16.37 1.74
C PHE A 25 -0.17 15.02 1.39
N TRP A 26 0.61 14.12 0.76
CA TRP A 26 0.12 12.79 0.41
C TRP A 26 -0.24 11.93 1.62
N GLN A 27 0.52 12.05 2.70
CA GLN A 27 0.17 11.39 3.96
C GLN A 27 -1.17 11.92 4.51
N ARG A 28 -1.38 13.24 4.52
CA ARG A 28 -2.67 13.85 4.91
C ARG A 28 -3.82 13.41 4.01
N VAL A 29 -3.59 13.24 2.71
CA VAL A 29 -4.61 12.70 1.79
C VAL A 29 -4.97 11.27 2.18
N GLY A 30 -3.98 10.44 2.53
CA GLY A 30 -4.18 9.07 3.02
C GLY A 30 -5.02 9.03 4.28
N ASP A 31 -4.66 9.84 5.28
CA ASP A 31 -5.41 9.98 6.54
C ASP A 31 -6.86 10.40 6.29
N ASN A 32 -7.06 11.44 5.47
CA ASN A 32 -8.39 11.99 5.20
C ASN A 32 -9.28 11.01 4.43
N LEU A 33 -8.71 10.24 3.50
CA LEU A 33 -9.48 9.24 2.76
C LEU A 33 -9.86 8.07 3.68
N ALA A 34 -8.92 7.57 4.48
CA ALA A 34 -9.19 6.51 5.45
C ALA A 34 -10.23 6.93 6.49
N GLY A 35 -10.18 8.18 6.96
CA GLY A 35 -11.16 8.73 7.91
C GLY A 35 -12.59 8.86 7.36
N ARG A 36 -12.77 8.84 6.04
CA ARG A 36 -14.09 8.80 5.39
C ARG A 36 -14.64 7.39 5.26
N MET A 37 -13.83 6.37 5.52
CA MET A 37 -14.26 4.99 5.46
C MET A 37 -14.93 4.57 6.76
N GLY A 38 -15.98 3.76 6.64
CA GLY A 38 -16.68 3.20 7.79
C GLY A 38 -15.81 2.20 8.56
N LYS A 39 -16.21 1.91 9.81
CA LYS A 39 -15.64 0.79 10.57
C LYS A 39 -16.17 -0.52 10.01
N GLU A 40 -15.31 -1.52 9.92
CA GLU A 40 -15.65 -2.86 9.47
C GLU A 40 -15.36 -3.88 10.56
N ALA A 41 -16.26 -4.85 10.74
CA ALA A 41 -16.11 -5.90 11.72
C ALA A 41 -16.45 -7.25 11.08
N TYR A 42 -15.52 -8.19 11.19
CA TYR A 42 -15.65 -9.53 10.63
C TYR A 42 -15.47 -10.57 11.72
N LEU A 43 -16.25 -11.65 11.66
CA LEU A 43 -16.20 -12.73 12.64
C LEU A 43 -14.88 -13.49 12.60
N GLY A 44 -14.23 -13.55 11.44
CA GLY A 44 -12.95 -14.20 11.26
C GLY A 44 -12.34 -13.93 9.89
N TRP A 45 -11.13 -14.45 9.68
CA TRP A 45 -10.38 -14.24 8.44
C TRP A 45 -11.11 -14.71 7.20
N THR A 46 -11.84 -15.83 7.26
CA THR A 46 -12.61 -16.34 6.12
C THR A 46 -13.66 -15.32 5.66
N SER A 47 -14.43 -14.73 6.58
CA SER A 47 -15.43 -13.71 6.22
C SER A 47 -14.80 -12.45 5.63
N PHE A 48 -13.64 -12.04 6.14
CA PHE A 48 -12.93 -10.88 5.61
C PHE A 48 -12.34 -11.14 4.22
N ASN A 49 -11.69 -12.29 4.01
CA ASN A 49 -11.10 -12.67 2.73
C ASN A 49 -12.17 -12.81 1.64
N VAL A 50 -13.37 -13.30 1.97
CA VAL A 50 -14.51 -13.30 1.05
C VAL A 50 -14.94 -11.87 0.73
N ALA A 51 -15.08 -10.99 1.73
CA ALA A 51 -15.44 -9.60 1.49
C ALA A 51 -14.42 -8.86 0.60
N VAL A 52 -13.12 -9.12 0.77
CA VAL A 52 -12.06 -8.55 -0.09
C VAL A 52 -12.23 -9.03 -1.53
N ARG A 53 -12.42 -10.34 -1.75
CA ARG A 53 -12.65 -10.91 -3.09
C ARG A 53 -13.90 -10.35 -3.77
N GLU A 54 -14.93 -10.05 -2.99
CA GLU A 54 -16.19 -9.46 -3.48
C GLU A 54 -16.13 -7.92 -3.58
N SER A 55 -14.97 -7.32 -3.34
CA SER A 55 -14.76 -5.87 -3.36
C SER A 55 -15.66 -5.08 -2.39
N ARG A 56 -15.98 -5.68 -1.23
CA ARG A 56 -16.86 -5.11 -0.20
C ARG A 56 -16.12 -4.52 1.00
N THR A 57 -14.79 -4.40 0.91
CA THR A 57 -13.95 -3.81 1.96
C THR A 57 -13.38 -2.47 1.49
N ALA A 58 -13.01 -1.61 2.43
CA ALA A 58 -12.37 -0.33 2.12
C ALA A 58 -11.02 -0.49 1.40
N PHE A 59 -10.32 -1.61 1.57
CA PHE A 59 -9.11 -1.93 0.79
C PHE A 59 -9.40 -2.09 -0.71
N SER A 60 -10.63 -2.40 -1.08
CA SER A 60 -11.03 -2.63 -2.48
C SER A 60 -11.24 -1.31 -3.26
N ILE A 61 -11.17 -0.16 -2.59
CA ILE A 61 -11.26 1.17 -3.24
C ILE A 61 -10.04 1.43 -4.13
N GLU A 62 -8.89 0.86 -3.78
CA GLU A 62 -7.66 1.01 -4.56
C GLU A 62 -7.62 0.10 -5.79
N GLY A 63 -8.60 -0.78 -5.98
CA GLY A 63 -8.74 -1.64 -7.14
C GLY A 63 -8.86 -3.13 -6.79
N GLU A 64 -8.47 -3.97 -7.73
CA GLU A 64 -8.55 -5.44 -7.58
C GLU A 64 -7.46 -5.94 -6.62
N VAL A 65 -7.88 -6.27 -5.39
CA VAL A 65 -7.05 -6.85 -4.34
C VAL A 65 -7.35 -8.34 -4.20
N THR A 66 -6.29 -9.15 -4.26
CA THR A 66 -6.37 -10.60 -4.08
C THR A 66 -5.81 -11.00 -2.71
N PRO A 67 -6.59 -11.66 -1.83
CA PRO A 67 -6.04 -12.29 -0.63
C PRO A 67 -5.30 -13.58 -1.01
N LEU A 68 -4.02 -13.65 -0.65
CA LEU A 68 -3.13 -14.79 -0.87
C LEU A 68 -3.26 -15.76 0.30
N THR A 69 -4.37 -16.50 0.32
CA THR A 69 -4.78 -17.34 1.47
C THR A 69 -3.87 -18.55 1.73
N ASP A 70 -3.07 -18.93 0.74
CA ASP A 70 -1.98 -19.92 0.86
C ASP A 70 -0.79 -19.39 1.66
N MET A 71 -0.70 -18.07 1.84
CA MET A 71 0.36 -17.37 2.57
C MET A 71 -0.15 -16.83 3.91
N ALA A 72 -0.63 -17.73 4.77
CA ALA A 72 -1.05 -17.39 6.12
C ALA A 72 0.16 -16.97 6.99
N ILE A 73 -0.01 -15.90 7.75
CA ILE A 73 0.95 -15.44 8.75
C ILE A 73 0.52 -16.01 10.10
N THR A 74 1.45 -16.69 10.78
CA THR A 74 1.20 -17.27 12.10
C THR A 74 1.99 -16.56 13.18
N ASP A 75 1.44 -16.48 14.38
CA ASP A 75 2.19 -16.07 15.57
C ASP A 75 3.14 -17.17 16.09
N ILE A 76 3.78 -16.91 17.23
CA ILE A 76 4.67 -17.86 17.91
C ILE A 76 3.98 -19.17 18.31
N ASP A 77 2.69 -19.13 18.60
CA ASP A 77 1.88 -20.27 19.05
C ASP A 77 1.34 -21.09 17.87
N GLY A 78 1.44 -20.54 16.65
CA GLY A 78 1.01 -21.18 15.41
C GLY A 78 -0.40 -20.77 14.98
N ASP A 79 -1.02 -19.84 15.70
CA ASP A 79 -2.35 -19.32 15.37
C ASP A 79 -2.26 -18.36 14.17
N VAL A 80 -3.27 -18.40 13.31
CA VAL A 80 -3.32 -17.54 12.13
C VAL A 80 -3.68 -16.11 12.55
N VAL A 81 -2.70 -15.22 12.42
CA VAL A 81 -2.82 -13.81 12.79
C VAL A 81 -2.81 -12.88 11.59
N GLY A 82 -2.71 -13.38 10.37
CA GLY A 82 -2.72 -12.53 9.18
C GLY A 82 -2.60 -13.26 7.86
N TYR A 83 -2.68 -12.48 6.79
CA TYR A 83 -2.50 -12.95 5.41
C TYR A 83 -1.80 -11.89 4.58
N LEU A 84 -1.26 -12.33 3.45
CA LEU A 84 -0.76 -11.44 2.41
C LEU A 84 -1.91 -11.07 1.46
N TYR A 85 -1.84 -9.84 0.95
CA TYR A 85 -2.78 -9.27 0.00
C TYR A 85 -1.97 -8.65 -1.13
N ALA A 86 -2.45 -8.81 -2.35
CA ALA A 86 -1.76 -8.32 -3.52
C ALA A 86 -2.71 -7.55 -4.44
N MET A 87 -2.33 -6.33 -4.78
CA MET A 87 -3.06 -5.48 -5.72
C MET A 87 -2.51 -5.74 -7.12
N ARG A 88 -3.38 -6.13 -8.05
CA ARG A 88 -2.99 -6.48 -9.42
C ARG A 88 -2.48 -5.29 -10.21
N GLN A 89 -3.19 -4.18 -10.12
CA GLN A 89 -2.87 -2.91 -10.78
C GLN A 89 -3.18 -1.77 -9.84
N CYS A 90 -2.24 -0.84 -9.70
CA CYS A 90 -2.37 0.41 -8.98
C CYS A 90 -3.38 1.32 -9.67
N CYS A 91 -4.30 1.88 -8.89
CA CYS A 91 -5.35 2.75 -9.40
C CYS A 91 -4.83 4.04 -10.06
N TYR A 92 -3.55 4.39 -9.88
CA TYR A 92 -2.91 5.53 -10.56
C TYR A 92 -2.23 5.19 -11.88
N VAL A 93 -2.10 3.91 -12.24
CA VAL A 93 -1.54 3.52 -13.56
C VAL A 93 -2.30 4.18 -14.72
N PRO A 94 -3.65 4.24 -14.75
CA PRO A 94 -4.38 4.98 -15.77
C PRO A 94 -4.04 6.48 -15.81
N THR A 95 -3.89 7.12 -14.65
CA THR A 95 -3.50 8.53 -14.53
C THR A 95 -2.10 8.76 -15.09
N ILE A 96 -1.13 7.91 -14.74
CA ILE A 96 0.25 7.95 -15.26
C ILE A 96 0.23 7.86 -16.79
N PHE A 97 -0.49 6.88 -17.35
CA PHE A 97 -0.56 6.72 -18.80
C PHE A 97 -1.21 7.93 -19.49
N ARG A 98 -2.31 8.45 -18.96
CA ARG A 98 -2.97 9.64 -19.54
C ARG A 98 -2.07 10.86 -19.50
N THR A 99 -1.38 11.10 -18.39
CA THR A 99 -0.41 12.21 -18.28
C THR A 99 0.71 12.04 -19.29
N ARG A 100 1.28 10.83 -19.41
CA ARG A 100 2.33 10.55 -20.39
C ARG A 100 1.84 10.72 -21.83
N PHE A 101 0.64 10.27 -22.18
CA PHE A 101 0.10 10.43 -23.53
C PHE A 101 -0.27 11.88 -23.86
N ALA A 102 -0.70 12.67 -22.88
CA ALA A 102 -1.09 14.07 -23.09
C ALA A 102 0.10 15.03 -23.08
N VAL A 103 1.08 14.82 -22.19
CA VAL A 103 2.19 15.75 -21.91
C VAL A 103 3.53 15.21 -22.45
N GLY A 104 3.61 13.91 -22.76
CA GLY A 104 4.81 13.27 -23.30
C GLY A 104 5.80 12.75 -22.25
N ARG A 105 5.72 13.22 -20.99
CA ARG A 105 6.60 12.80 -19.89
C ARG A 105 5.90 12.84 -18.54
N MET A 106 6.44 12.09 -17.57
CA MET A 106 6.13 12.27 -16.16
C MET A 106 6.92 13.46 -15.60
N SER A 107 6.36 14.14 -14.60
CA SER A 107 7.03 15.26 -13.95
C SER A 107 8.31 14.81 -13.21
N PRO A 108 9.41 15.57 -13.27
CA PRO A 108 10.57 15.34 -12.38
C PRO A 108 10.21 15.38 -10.89
N ALA A 109 9.12 16.07 -10.53
CA ALA A 109 8.62 16.12 -9.17
C ALA A 109 8.26 14.72 -8.62
N ASP A 110 7.82 13.80 -9.48
CA ASP A 110 7.50 12.42 -9.09
C ASP A 110 8.70 11.71 -8.48
N GLN A 111 9.86 11.82 -9.13
CA GLN A 111 11.10 11.19 -8.65
C GLN A 111 11.60 11.87 -7.37
N ALA A 112 11.55 13.20 -7.30
CA ALA A 112 12.01 13.94 -6.13
C ALA A 112 11.22 13.56 -4.87
N VAL A 113 9.89 13.48 -4.96
CA VAL A 113 9.02 13.06 -3.86
C VAL A 113 9.25 11.58 -3.49
N THR A 114 9.44 10.73 -4.50
CA THR A 114 9.73 9.30 -4.28
C THR A 114 11.05 9.10 -3.53
N ASN A 115 12.09 9.85 -3.91
CA ASN A 115 13.39 9.79 -3.25
C ASN A 115 13.32 10.29 -1.81
N GLU A 116 12.70 11.45 -1.60
CA GLU A 116 12.47 12.03 -0.28
C GLU A 116 11.79 11.04 0.67
N TYR A 117 10.70 10.40 0.21
CA TYR A 117 10.01 9.40 1.01
C TYR A 117 10.88 8.18 1.32
N ASN A 118 11.63 7.69 0.33
CA ASN A 118 12.45 6.51 0.47
C ASN A 118 13.66 6.73 1.39
N GLU A 119 14.21 7.94 1.41
CA GLU A 119 15.35 8.31 2.24
C GLU A 119 14.94 8.57 3.70
N ASN A 120 13.78 9.22 3.91
CA ASN A 120 13.43 9.76 5.22
C ASN A 120 12.26 9.06 5.92
N VAL A 121 11.42 8.29 5.21
CA VAL A 121 10.22 7.66 5.78
C VAL A 121 10.27 6.14 5.66
N HIS A 122 10.21 5.61 4.44
CA HIS A 122 10.23 4.18 4.18
C HIS A 122 10.68 3.90 2.75
N ASN A 123 11.80 3.18 2.59
CA ASN A 123 12.37 2.81 1.29
C ASN A 123 11.53 1.72 0.58
N ILE A 124 10.35 2.11 0.09
CA ILE A 124 9.36 1.22 -0.51
C ILE A 124 8.62 1.86 -1.70
N ALA A 125 8.72 3.17 -1.89
CA ALA A 125 8.02 3.89 -2.95
C ALA A 125 8.75 3.76 -4.29
N VAL A 126 7.98 3.58 -5.37
CA VAL A 126 8.43 3.54 -6.77
C VAL A 126 7.80 4.66 -7.62
N CYS A 127 6.90 5.43 -7.01
CA CYS A 127 6.33 6.68 -7.53
C CYS A 127 5.75 7.48 -6.37
N ASN A 128 5.43 8.75 -6.58
CA ASN A 128 4.94 9.63 -5.50
C ASN A 128 3.61 9.13 -4.88
N PHE A 129 2.77 8.44 -5.66
CA PHE A 129 1.48 7.95 -5.17
C PHE A 129 1.61 6.80 -4.17
N CYS A 130 2.76 6.11 -4.13
CA CYS A 130 3.03 5.08 -3.11
C CYS A 130 2.94 5.64 -1.69
N VAL A 131 3.31 6.92 -1.49
CA VAL A 131 3.23 7.63 -0.20
C VAL A 131 1.79 7.62 0.33
N PHE A 132 0.85 7.98 -0.54
CA PHE A 132 -0.57 7.99 -0.22
C PHE A 132 -1.10 6.57 0.02
N HIS A 133 -0.76 5.61 -0.84
CA HIS A 133 -1.23 4.22 -0.72
C HIS A 133 -0.83 3.57 0.59
N GLU A 134 0.44 3.69 0.95
CA GLU A 134 0.94 3.14 2.20
C GLU A 134 0.19 3.73 3.39
N ARG A 135 0.10 5.07 3.43
CA ARG A 135 -0.57 5.76 4.52
C ARG A 135 -2.06 5.42 4.62
N PHE A 136 -2.77 5.40 3.49
CA PHE A 136 -4.18 5.02 3.43
C PHE A 136 -4.39 3.60 3.98
N ARG A 137 -3.57 2.63 3.56
CA ARG A 137 -3.66 1.23 4.01
C ARG A 137 -3.36 1.07 5.51
N GLU A 138 -2.38 1.80 6.03
CA GLU A 138 -2.08 1.82 7.46
C GLU A 138 -3.26 2.33 8.28
N GLU A 139 -3.87 3.44 7.87
CA GLU A 139 -4.97 4.04 8.60
C GLU A 139 -6.27 3.23 8.47
N ILE A 140 -6.57 2.69 7.28
CA ILE A 140 -7.79 1.90 7.08
C ILE A 140 -7.74 0.58 7.85
N ALA A 141 -6.56 -0.02 8.02
CA ALA A 141 -6.40 -1.23 8.83
C ALA A 141 -6.91 -1.03 10.27
N LYS A 142 -6.76 0.18 10.83
CA LYS A 142 -7.23 0.51 12.18
C LYS A 142 -8.76 0.52 12.29
N ASN A 143 -9.47 0.71 11.18
CA ASN A 143 -10.93 0.71 11.10
C ASN A 143 -11.51 -0.69 10.91
N VAL A 144 -10.68 -1.69 10.59
CA VAL A 144 -11.08 -3.08 10.36
C VAL A 144 -10.75 -3.94 11.57
N THR A 145 -11.71 -4.75 12.00
CA THR A 145 -11.53 -5.73 13.08
C THR A 145 -11.86 -7.15 12.63
N ILE A 146 -11.05 -8.11 13.06
CA ILE A 146 -11.25 -9.55 12.85
C ILE A 146 -11.41 -10.21 14.23
N ALA A 147 -12.55 -10.84 14.47
CA ALA A 147 -12.92 -11.40 15.78
C ALA A 147 -12.73 -10.39 16.92
N GLY A 148 -13.06 -9.11 16.67
CA GLY A 148 -12.89 -8.01 17.64
C GLY A 148 -11.47 -7.44 17.75
N ASN A 149 -10.47 -8.01 17.06
CA ASN A 149 -9.10 -7.53 17.10
C ASN A 149 -8.81 -6.58 15.93
N PRO A 150 -8.27 -5.38 16.17
CA PRO A 150 -7.94 -4.43 15.10
C PRO A 150 -6.78 -4.93 14.24
N LEU A 151 -6.72 -4.49 12.99
CA LEU A 151 -5.63 -4.83 12.07
C LEU A 151 -4.48 -3.81 12.09
N ALA A 152 -3.33 -4.26 11.63
CA ALA A 152 -2.22 -3.45 11.16
C ALA A 152 -1.88 -3.84 9.71
N CYS A 153 -1.49 -2.87 8.91
CA CYS A 153 -1.02 -3.09 7.55
C CYS A 153 0.47 -2.88 7.46
N LEU A 154 1.18 -3.78 6.78
CA LEU A 154 2.61 -3.69 6.51
C LEU A 154 2.83 -3.80 5.01
N LEU A 155 3.28 -2.72 4.37
CA LEU A 155 3.62 -2.76 2.95
C LEU A 155 4.91 -3.56 2.77
N LEU A 156 4.84 -4.65 1.99
CA LEU A 156 5.97 -5.57 1.81
C LEU A 156 6.76 -5.24 0.54
N ALA A 157 6.06 -4.92 -0.55
CA ALA A 157 6.70 -4.66 -1.82
C ALA A 157 5.83 -3.84 -2.78
N THR A 158 6.49 -3.13 -3.68
CA THR A 158 5.85 -2.35 -4.76
C THR A 158 6.56 -2.58 -6.09
N ARG A 159 5.80 -2.45 -7.18
CA ARG A 159 6.30 -2.40 -8.55
C ARG A 159 5.68 -1.22 -9.28
N GLY A 160 6.53 -0.37 -9.85
CA GLY A 160 6.13 0.77 -10.66
C GLY A 160 5.75 0.36 -12.08
N TRP A 161 5.07 1.26 -12.78
CA TRP A 161 4.65 1.07 -14.17
C TRP A 161 5.83 0.84 -15.13
N SER A 162 7.02 1.35 -14.79
CA SER A 162 8.28 1.18 -15.54
C SER A 162 8.95 -0.17 -15.28
N GLY A 163 8.43 -0.96 -14.34
CA GLY A 163 9.02 -2.22 -13.90
C GLY A 163 10.00 -2.09 -12.73
N GLU A 164 10.27 -0.87 -12.24
CA GLU A 164 11.04 -0.69 -11.01
C GLU A 164 10.34 -1.39 -9.83
N THR A 165 11.12 -2.02 -8.94
CA THR A 165 10.60 -2.72 -7.77
C THR A 165 11.31 -2.30 -6.50
N LYS A 166 10.57 -2.21 -5.40
CA LYS A 166 11.12 -2.05 -4.04
C LYS A 166 10.53 -3.10 -3.12
N ILE A 167 11.34 -3.59 -2.18
CA ILE A 167 10.92 -4.56 -1.15
C ILE A 167 11.38 -4.04 0.21
N SER A 168 10.48 -4.04 1.18
CA SER A 168 10.78 -3.71 2.56
C SER A 168 11.31 -4.94 3.27
N SER A 169 12.63 -5.14 3.28
CA SER A 169 13.23 -6.28 3.98
C SER A 169 12.86 -6.29 5.47
N LYS A 170 12.70 -5.11 6.09
CA LYS A 170 12.22 -4.97 7.48
C LYS A 170 10.83 -5.62 7.65
N ASN A 171 9.86 -5.23 6.83
CA ASN A 171 8.48 -5.72 6.99
C ASN A 171 8.38 -7.19 6.58
N VAL A 172 9.11 -7.63 5.56
CA VAL A 172 9.16 -9.04 5.13
C VAL A 172 9.71 -9.95 6.24
N VAL A 173 10.79 -9.52 6.91
CA VAL A 173 11.32 -10.22 8.09
C VAL A 173 10.30 -10.23 9.22
N GLN A 174 9.64 -9.10 9.49
CA GLN A 174 8.63 -8.98 10.54
C GLN A 174 7.49 -9.99 10.37
N VAL A 175 6.99 -10.19 9.14
CA VAL A 175 5.93 -11.17 8.85
C VAL A 175 6.43 -12.60 8.60
N ASN A 176 7.75 -12.82 8.72
CA ASN A 176 8.41 -14.12 8.52
C ASN A 176 8.09 -14.78 7.17
N ILE A 177 8.17 -14.00 6.09
CA ILE A 177 8.00 -14.50 4.71
C ILE A 177 9.33 -14.44 3.98
N ASN A 178 9.56 -15.37 3.04
CA ASN A 178 10.75 -15.35 2.20
C ASN A 178 10.68 -14.16 1.20
N GLU A 179 11.72 -13.32 1.18
CA GLU A 179 11.83 -12.18 0.26
C GLU A 179 11.74 -12.58 -1.21
N ASP A 180 12.31 -13.72 -1.61
CA ASP A 180 12.25 -14.23 -2.98
C ASP A 180 10.82 -14.59 -3.41
N HIS A 181 10.00 -15.07 -2.47
CA HIS A 181 8.58 -15.30 -2.72
C HIS A 181 7.85 -13.97 -2.94
N VAL A 182 8.12 -12.95 -2.13
CA VAL A 182 7.55 -11.60 -2.32
C VAL A 182 7.98 -11.02 -3.67
N ARG A 183 9.26 -11.16 -4.04
CA ARG A 183 9.79 -10.74 -5.33
C ARG A 183 9.10 -11.45 -6.50
N ALA A 184 8.81 -12.74 -6.36
CA ALA A 184 8.08 -13.51 -7.35
C ALA A 184 6.64 -13.00 -7.57
N LEU A 185 5.97 -12.53 -6.50
CA LEU A 185 4.62 -11.96 -6.59
C LEU A 185 4.62 -10.68 -7.44
N LEU A 186 5.68 -9.86 -7.40
CA LEU A 186 5.79 -8.65 -8.21
C LEU A 186 5.83 -8.91 -9.73
N ARG A 187 5.89 -10.16 -10.19
CA ARG A 187 5.67 -10.47 -11.62
C ARG A 187 4.23 -10.22 -12.05
N ASN A 188 3.27 -10.42 -11.14
CA ASN A 188 1.84 -10.38 -11.43
C ASN A 188 1.09 -9.26 -10.68
N TYR A 189 1.69 -8.70 -9.63
CA TYR A 189 1.07 -7.71 -8.76
C TYR A 189 1.94 -6.44 -8.65
N GLU A 190 1.29 -5.30 -8.45
CA GLU A 190 1.96 -4.00 -8.33
C GLU A 190 2.18 -3.56 -6.89
N CYS A 191 1.41 -4.06 -5.94
CA CYS A 191 1.70 -3.92 -4.51
C CYS A 191 1.40 -5.22 -3.78
N VAL A 192 2.26 -5.56 -2.82
CA VAL A 192 2.06 -6.68 -1.90
C VAL A 192 2.16 -6.14 -0.49
N TYR A 193 1.17 -6.43 0.35
CA TYR A 193 1.13 -6.01 1.74
C TYR A 193 0.59 -7.13 2.63
N ALA A 194 0.91 -7.08 3.92
CA ALA A 194 0.33 -7.97 4.91
C ALA A 194 -0.71 -7.22 5.73
N LEU A 195 -1.82 -7.91 6.04
CA LEU A 195 -2.72 -7.50 7.11
C LEU A 195 -2.58 -8.50 8.24
N VAL A 196 -2.28 -7.99 9.43
CA VAL A 196 -2.06 -8.80 10.63
C VAL A 196 -2.89 -8.26 11.80
N LEU A 197 -3.25 -9.11 12.74
CA LEU A 197 -3.82 -8.66 14.01
C LEU A 197 -2.82 -7.75 14.71
N ARG A 198 -3.27 -6.57 15.12
CA ARG A 198 -2.41 -5.58 15.77
C ARG A 198 -1.92 -6.13 17.11
N GLY A 199 -0.60 -6.14 17.31
CA GLY A 199 0.03 -6.64 18.53
C GLY A 199 0.20 -8.16 18.57
N ALA A 200 -0.10 -8.87 17.48
CA ALA A 200 0.27 -10.28 17.36
C ALA A 200 1.79 -10.45 17.45
N ARG A 201 2.25 -11.42 18.25
CA ARG A 201 3.66 -11.77 18.39
C ARG A 201 4.07 -12.67 17.23
N ILE A 202 4.46 -12.07 16.11
CA ILE A 202 4.85 -12.82 14.92
C ILE A 202 6.23 -13.43 15.14
N LYS A 203 6.46 -14.66 14.64
CA LYS A 203 7.76 -15.36 14.76
C LYS A 203 8.97 -14.57 14.26
N GLY A 204 8.76 -13.56 13.40
CA GLY A 204 9.79 -12.70 12.85
C GLY A 204 10.19 -11.52 13.76
N GLU A 205 9.41 -11.21 14.80
CA GLU A 205 9.75 -10.19 15.78
C GLU A 205 10.72 -10.79 16.83
N ARG A 206 11.91 -10.19 16.97
CA ARG A 206 12.86 -10.51 18.04
C ARG A 206 12.56 -9.71 19.30
#